data_AF-A0A4T0FQD9-F1
#
_entry.id   AF-A0A4T0FQD9-F1
#
_cell.length_a   1.000
_cell.length_b   1.000
_cell.length_c   1.000
_cell.angle_alpha   90.00
_cell.angle_beta   90.00
_cell.angle_gamma   90.00
#
_symmetry.space_group_name_H-M   'P 1'
#
loop_
_entity.id
_entity.type
_entity.pdbx_description
1 polymer ?
#
loop_
_entity_poly.entity_id
_entity_poly.type
_entity_poly.pdbx_seq_one_letter_code
_entity_poly.pdbx_strand_id
1 'polypeptide(L)'
;MDLEIQQSSTPQPFKFNDVLQWPVDMIDEHAARLENSIRHLRRTNDELAAFIPKEQRSGDSAVEGSFESQTIGSRDAEIQAMEDDEQLRRLGNDSGDDSEMLLGVIKENEYTIASQQERVALLKYAKSIKLGEAAQPAQNPSTTTGLSI
;
A
#
# COMPACT_ATOMS: atom_id res chain seq x y z
N MET A 1 18.65 21.31 -15.33
CA MET A 1 17.72 20.16 -15.35
C MET A 1 16.78 20.38 -14.19
N ASP A 2 15.68 21.08 -14.45
CA ASP A 2 14.66 21.35 -13.45
C ASP A 2 13.93 20.05 -13.14
N LEU A 3 14.13 19.51 -11.94
CA LEU A 3 13.26 18.48 -11.39
C LEU A 3 11.95 19.17 -10.99
N GLU A 4 11.04 19.26 -11.95
CA GLU A 4 9.65 19.59 -11.69
C GLU A 4 9.08 18.44 -10.85
N ILE A 5 9.10 18.62 -9.53
CA ILE A 5 8.44 17.74 -8.57
C ILE A 5 6.96 17.83 -8.89
N GLN A 6 6.47 16.92 -9.73
CA GLN A 6 5.06 16.69 -9.92
C GLN A 6 4.49 16.39 -8.54
N GLN A 7 3.77 17.36 -7.99
CA GLN A 7 3.05 17.22 -6.74
C GLN A 7 2.27 15.90 -6.82
N SER A 8 2.66 14.92 -6.01
CA SER A 8 1.88 13.70 -5.78
C SER A 8 0.62 14.13 -5.05
N SER A 9 -0.34 14.67 -5.82
CA SER A 9 -1.66 15.06 -5.36
C SER A 9 -2.35 13.77 -4.96
N THR A 10 -2.22 13.39 -3.69
CA THR A 10 -3.04 12.34 -3.11
C THR A 10 -4.48 12.74 -3.37
N PRO A 11 -5.24 11.96 -4.15
CA PRO A 11 -6.58 12.38 -4.54
C PRO A 11 -7.43 12.52 -3.29
N GLN A 12 -7.93 13.73 -3.09
CA GLN A 12 -8.84 14.12 -2.01
C GLN A 12 -10.00 13.11 -1.91
N PRO A 13 -10.47 12.77 -0.69
CA PRO A 13 -11.62 11.90 -0.53
C PRO A 13 -12.84 12.50 -1.23
N PHE A 14 -13.56 11.69 -2.01
CA PHE A 14 -14.80 12.06 -2.66
C PHE A 14 -15.96 11.24 -2.09
N LYS A 15 -17.16 11.83 -2.05
CA LYS A 15 -18.37 11.06 -1.73
C LYS A 15 -18.89 10.41 -3.01
N PHE A 16 -19.39 9.19 -2.91
CA PHE A 16 -19.91 8.46 -4.06
C PHE A 16 -21.05 9.21 -4.77
N ASN A 17 -21.95 9.85 -4.02
CA ASN A 17 -23.05 10.61 -4.59
C ASN A 17 -22.59 11.81 -5.45
N ASP A 18 -21.44 12.40 -5.12
CA ASP A 18 -20.89 13.51 -5.88
C ASP A 18 -20.32 13.01 -7.22
N VAL A 19 -19.68 11.83 -7.23
CA VAL A 19 -19.15 11.18 -8.43
C VAL A 19 -20.25 10.86 -9.44
N LEU A 20 -21.45 10.51 -8.98
CA LEU A 20 -22.60 10.29 -9.87
C LEU A 20 -23.02 11.56 -10.62
N GLN A 21 -22.61 12.75 -10.17
CA GLN A 21 -22.86 13.99 -10.88
C GLN A 21 -21.72 14.39 -11.83
N TRP A 22 -20.55 13.73 -11.76
CA TRP A 22 -19.41 14.06 -12.59
C TRP A 22 -19.62 13.64 -14.06
N PRO A 23 -19.09 14.38 -15.05
CA PRO A 23 -19.07 13.92 -16.42
C PRO A 23 -18.18 12.68 -16.56
N VAL A 24 -18.48 11.81 -17.54
CA VAL A 24 -17.78 10.53 -17.73
C VAL A 24 -16.28 10.73 -17.93
N ASP A 25 -15.89 11.75 -18.70
CA ASP A 25 -14.48 12.06 -18.96
C ASP A 25 -13.72 12.44 -17.67
N MET A 26 -14.39 13.13 -16.74
CA MET A 26 -13.80 13.46 -15.44
C MET A 26 -13.66 12.21 -14.56
N ILE A 27 -14.61 11.28 -14.61
CA ILE A 27 -14.49 10.00 -13.91
C ILE A 27 -13.28 9.22 -14.43
N ASP A 28 -13.09 9.19 -15.76
CA ASP A 28 -11.95 8.53 -16.41
C ASP A 28 -10.61 9.18 -16.05
N GLU A 29 -10.56 10.52 -16.08
CA GLU A 29 -9.37 11.26 -15.69
C GLU A 29 -8.99 10.98 -14.21
N HIS A 30 -9.96 11.01 -13.31
CA HIS A 30 -9.73 10.70 -11.91
C HIS A 30 -9.30 9.24 -11.69
N ALA A 31 -9.91 8.29 -12.40
CA ALA A 31 -9.51 6.89 -12.35
C ALA A 31 -8.06 6.70 -12.85
N ALA A 32 -7.69 7.33 -13.97
CA ALA A 32 -6.35 7.27 -14.53
C ALA A 32 -5.29 7.87 -13.58
N ARG A 33 -5.60 8.97 -12.91
CA ARG A 33 -4.74 9.58 -11.89
C ARG A 33 -4.52 8.65 -10.69
N LEU A 34 -5.58 8.03 -10.19
CA LEU A 34 -5.50 7.03 -9.11
C LEU A 34 -4.68 5.81 -9.52
N GLU A 35 -4.90 5.29 -10.73
CA GLU A 35 -4.15 4.15 -11.26
C GLU A 35 -2.66 4.48 -11.43
N ASN A 36 -2.32 5.71 -11.82
CA ASN A 36 -0.93 6.17 -11.87
C ASN A 36 -0.31 6.20 -10.46
N SER A 37 -1.01 6.77 -9.47
CA SER A 37 -0.59 6.77 -8.07
C SER A 37 -0.35 5.36 -7.53
N ILE A 38 -1.27 4.41 -7.78
CA ILE A 38 -1.09 3.00 -7.42
C ILE A 38 0.16 2.41 -8.07
N ARG A 39 0.38 2.67 -9.37
CA ARG A 39 1.56 2.18 -10.10
C ARG A 39 2.85 2.73 -9.48
N HIS A 40 2.86 4.00 -9.10
CA HIS A 40 4.00 4.62 -8.45
C HIS A 40 4.27 4.00 -7.08
N LEU A 41 3.26 3.86 -6.23
CA LEU A 41 3.41 3.24 -4.90
C LEU A 41 3.92 1.80 -4.99
N ARG A 42 3.40 1.00 -5.94
CA ARG A 42 3.89 -0.36 -6.18
C ARG A 42 5.36 -0.39 -6.57
N ARG A 43 5.75 0.49 -7.50
CA ARG A 43 7.14 0.62 -7.91
C ARG A 43 8.04 0.99 -6.72
N THR A 44 7.61 1.94 -5.90
CA THR A 44 8.35 2.31 -4.68
C THR A 44 8.46 1.13 -3.72
N ASN A 45 7.39 0.36 -3.52
CA ASN A 45 7.44 -0.85 -2.68
C ASN A 45 8.41 -1.89 -3.23
N ASP A 46 8.43 -2.12 -4.54
CA ASP A 46 9.38 -3.04 -5.18
C ASP A 46 10.84 -2.57 -4.99
N GLU A 47 11.08 -1.26 -5.13
CA GLU A 47 12.39 -0.64 -4.91
C GLU A 47 12.82 -0.76 -3.44
N LEU A 48 11.94 -0.49 -2.47
CA LEU A 48 12.23 -0.62 -1.03
C LEU A 48 12.47 -2.08 -0.63
N ALA A 49 11.70 -3.02 -1.20
CA ALA A 49 11.85 -4.44 -0.92
C ALA A 49 13.20 -5.02 -1.36
N ALA A 50 13.91 -4.36 -2.29
CA ALA A 50 15.25 -4.74 -2.71
C ALA A 50 16.30 -4.49 -1.62
N PHE A 51 16.04 -3.59 -0.67
CA PHE A 51 16.95 -3.26 0.44
C PHE A 51 16.72 -4.13 1.68
N ILE A 52 15.65 -4.93 1.72
CA ILE A 52 15.35 -5.80 2.86
C ILE A 52 16.07 -7.15 2.68
N PRO A 53 17.00 -7.52 3.60
CA PRO A 53 17.70 -8.81 3.57
C PRO A 53 16.74 -10.00 3.56
N LYS A 54 17.09 -11.08 2.84
CA LYS A 54 16.21 -12.24 2.68
C LYS A 54 15.94 -12.99 3.99
N GLU A 55 16.88 -13.03 4.95
CA GLU A 55 16.65 -13.67 6.27
C GLU A 55 15.58 -12.97 7.10
N GLN A 56 15.46 -11.65 7.03
CA GLN A 56 14.44 -10.90 7.80
C GLN A 56 13.03 -10.98 7.19
N ARG A 57 12.89 -11.59 6.02
CA ARG A 57 11.57 -11.93 5.45
C ARG A 57 10.91 -13.12 6.18
N SER A 58 11.66 -13.81 7.05
CA SER A 58 11.23 -15.02 7.75
C SER A 58 11.68 -14.95 9.20
N GLY A 59 10.99 -14.14 10.02
CA GLY A 59 11.28 -14.00 11.43
C GLY A 59 10.96 -15.26 12.24
N ASP A 60 11.84 -16.25 12.21
CA ASP A 60 11.84 -17.35 13.17
C ASP A 60 13.29 -17.82 13.42
N SER A 61 13.99 -17.15 14.34
CA SER A 61 15.28 -17.61 14.84
C SER A 61 15.08 -18.16 16.25
N ALA A 62 14.87 -19.47 16.32
CA ALA A 62 14.88 -20.24 17.56
C ALA A 62 16.24 -20.06 18.27
N VAL A 63 16.22 -19.45 19.45
CA VAL A 63 17.36 -19.39 20.37
C VAL A 63 17.35 -20.68 21.20
N GLU A 64 18.07 -21.69 20.73
CA GLU A 64 18.31 -22.94 21.45
C GLU A 64 19.61 -22.83 22.25
N GLY A 65 19.49 -22.40 23.51
CA GLY A 65 20.60 -22.36 24.46
C GLY A 65 20.63 -23.62 25.32
N SER A 66 21.48 -24.58 24.96
CA SER A 66 21.84 -25.72 25.82
C SER A 66 22.85 -25.27 26.88
N PHE A 67 22.49 -25.36 28.15
CA PHE A 67 23.28 -24.93 29.29
C PHE A 67 24.10 -26.10 29.85
N GLU A 68 25.39 -26.20 29.50
CA GLU A 68 26.33 -27.12 30.15
C GLU A 68 27.15 -26.40 31.23
N SER A 69 27.12 -26.97 32.44
CA SER A 69 27.80 -26.49 33.64
C SER A 69 29.31 -26.75 33.58
N GLN A 70 30.15 -25.70 33.54
CA GLN A 70 31.60 -25.83 33.65
C GLN A 70 32.28 -24.79 34.56
N THR A 71 33.48 -25.20 35.00
CA THR A 71 34.29 -24.82 36.18
C THR A 71 34.93 -23.42 36.18
N ILE A 72 35.11 -22.87 37.39
CA ILE A 72 35.51 -21.49 37.76
C ILE A 72 36.81 -20.96 37.09
N GLY A 73 37.72 -21.80 36.61
CA GLY A 73 38.96 -21.37 35.93
C GLY A 73 38.81 -21.02 34.44
N SER A 74 37.73 -21.46 33.79
CA SER A 74 37.40 -21.14 32.40
C SER A 74 36.61 -19.85 32.25
N ARG A 75 36.16 -19.30 33.40
CA ARG A 75 35.17 -18.22 33.50
C ARG A 75 35.69 -16.87 32.99
N ASP A 76 36.98 -16.59 33.14
CA ASP A 76 37.57 -15.33 32.64
C ASP A 76 37.73 -15.32 31.11
N ALA A 77 38.08 -16.47 30.51
CA ALA A 77 38.14 -16.61 29.05
C ALA A 77 36.74 -16.62 28.41
N GLU A 78 35.75 -17.19 29.13
CA GLU A 78 34.34 -17.17 28.73
C GLU A 78 33.74 -15.76 28.84
N ILE A 79 34.05 -14.98 29.89
CA ILE A 79 33.62 -13.58 30.00
C ILE A 79 34.19 -12.75 28.84
N GLN A 80 35.45 -12.96 28.47
CA GLN A 80 36.08 -12.22 27.38
C GLN A 80 35.50 -12.62 26.00
N ALA A 81 35.19 -13.90 25.80
CA ALA A 81 34.48 -14.37 24.61
C ALA A 81 33.02 -13.88 24.56
N MET A 82 32.34 -13.78 25.71
CA MET A 82 31.00 -13.21 25.82
C MET A 82 30.98 -11.71 25.54
N GLU A 83 31.99 -10.95 25.96
CA GLU A 83 32.12 -9.53 25.64
C GLU A 83 32.36 -9.30 24.14
N ASP A 84 33.17 -10.14 23.50
CA ASP A 84 33.40 -10.08 22.05
C ASP A 84 32.13 -10.45 21.26
N ASP A 85 31.39 -11.49 21.68
CA ASP A 85 30.11 -11.88 21.08
C ASP A 85 29.01 -10.82 21.28
N GLU A 86 28.98 -10.16 22.45
CA GLU A 86 28.03 -9.08 22.71
C GLU A 86 28.34 -7.83 21.89
N GLN A 87 29.62 -7.51 21.67
CA GLN A 87 30.03 -6.43 20.77
C GLN A 87 29.69 -6.74 19.31
N LEU A 88 29.88 -7.98 18.85
CA LEU A 88 29.44 -8.45 17.53
C LEU A 88 27.92 -8.36 17.35
N ARG A 89 27.14 -8.70 18.38
CA ARG A 89 25.68 -8.50 18.37
C ARG A 89 25.30 -7.02 18.29
N ARG A 90 25.97 -6.14 19.04
CA ARG A 90 25.70 -4.69 18.99
C ARG A 90 26.05 -4.07 17.63
N LEU A 91 27.09 -4.57 16.96
CA LEU A 91 27.45 -4.16 15.60
C LEU A 91 26.51 -4.75 14.53
N GLY A 92 25.96 -5.94 14.77
CA GLY A 92 24.99 -6.58 13.86
C GLY A 92 23.55 -6.08 13.98
N ASN A 93 23.19 -5.43 15.09
CA ASN A 93 21.80 -5.02 15.36
C ASN A 93 21.40 -3.67 14.74
N ASP A 94 22.35 -2.89 14.22
CA ASP A 94 22.08 -1.58 13.60
C ASP A 94 21.33 -1.73 12.26
N SER A 95 21.53 -2.84 11.55
CA SER A 95 20.80 -3.15 10.30
C SER A 95 19.38 -3.70 10.53
N GLY A 96 19.03 -4.03 11.78
CA GLY A 96 17.68 -4.49 12.15
C GLY A 96 16.65 -3.37 12.08
N ASP A 97 17.04 -2.18 12.52
CA ASP A 97 16.16 -1.01 12.64
C ASP A 97 15.75 -0.46 11.25
N ASP A 98 16.72 -0.33 10.33
CA ASP A 98 16.45 0.14 8.96
C ASP A 98 15.50 -0.79 8.19
N SER A 99 15.65 -2.11 8.38
CA SER A 99 14.79 -3.10 7.71
C SER A 99 13.36 -3.11 8.27
N GLU A 100 13.22 -2.98 9.59
CA GLU A 100 11.91 -2.84 10.24
C GLU A 100 11.21 -1.55 9.81
N MET A 101 11.95 -0.43 9.72
CA MET A 101 11.45 0.83 9.18
C MET A 101 10.97 0.68 7.73
N LEU A 102 11.77 0.07 6.86
CA LEU A 102 11.43 -0.17 5.45
C LEU A 102 10.18 -1.05 5.31
N LEU A 103 10.07 -2.12 6.11
CA LEU A 103 8.88 -2.97 6.17
C LEU A 103 7.64 -2.17 6.60
N GLY A 104 7.78 -1.28 7.58
CA GLY A 104 6.73 -0.37 8.03
C GLY A 104 6.22 0.52 6.89
N VAL A 105 7.13 1.15 6.14
CA VAL A 105 6.79 2.02 5.00
C VAL A 105 6.08 1.23 3.89
N ILE A 106 6.59 0.04 3.53
CA ILE A 106 5.95 -0.81 2.53
C ILE A 106 4.53 -1.16 2.96
N LYS A 107 4.33 -1.52 4.22
CA LYS A 107 3.02 -1.86 4.77
C LYS A 107 2.05 -0.68 4.72
N GLU A 108 2.50 0.53 5.05
CA GLU A 108 1.68 1.75 4.93
C GLU A 108 1.27 2.04 3.47
N ASN A 109 2.21 1.87 2.54
CA ASN A 109 1.94 2.00 1.11
C ASN A 109 0.91 0.97 0.64
N GLU A 110 0.97 -0.28 1.12
CA GLU A 110 -0.02 -1.32 0.79
C GLU A 110 -1.43 -0.95 1.27
N TYR A 111 -1.59 -0.42 2.49
CA TYR A 111 -2.89 0.10 2.94
C TYR A 111 -3.39 1.23 2.05
N THR A 112 -2.49 2.12 1.63
CA THR A 112 -2.84 3.23 0.73
C THR A 112 -3.25 2.72 -0.65
N ILE A 113 -2.54 1.74 -1.20
CA ILE A 113 -2.87 1.08 -2.48
C ILE A 113 -4.26 0.46 -2.40
N ALA A 114 -4.56 -0.31 -1.34
CA ALA A 114 -5.87 -0.93 -1.16
C ALA A 114 -7.01 0.11 -1.16
N SER A 115 -6.85 1.20 -0.39
CA SER A 115 -7.82 2.31 -0.37
C SER A 115 -7.97 2.99 -1.74
N GLN A 116 -6.90 3.12 -2.51
CA GLN A 116 -6.96 3.71 -3.86
C GLN A 116 -7.66 2.75 -4.85
N GLN A 117 -7.44 1.44 -4.72
CA GLN A 117 -8.12 0.43 -5.55
C GLN A 117 -9.64 0.43 -5.33
N GLU A 118 -10.08 0.54 -4.08
CA GLU A 118 -11.52 0.69 -3.75
C GLU A 118 -12.13 1.92 -4.41
N ARG A 119 -11.41 3.05 -4.38
CA ARG A 119 -11.84 4.29 -5.06
C ARG A 119 -11.93 4.14 -6.57
N VAL A 120 -10.95 3.47 -7.19
CA VAL A 120 -11.00 3.15 -8.63
C VAL A 120 -12.20 2.27 -8.95
N ALA A 121 -12.49 1.27 -8.12
CA ALA A 121 -13.66 0.40 -8.30
C ALA A 121 -14.97 1.19 -8.23
N LEU A 122 -15.10 2.10 -7.27
CA LEU A 122 -16.27 2.99 -7.15
C LEU A 122 -16.43 3.91 -8.37
N LEU A 123 -15.34 4.50 -8.87
CA LEU A 123 -15.36 5.34 -10.08
C LEU A 123 -15.82 4.54 -11.30
N LYS A 124 -15.26 3.34 -11.50
CA LYS A 124 -15.65 2.44 -12.59
C LYS A 124 -17.11 2.00 -12.48
N TYR A 125 -17.59 1.75 -11.26
CA TYR A 125 -18.99 1.44 -11.02
C TYR A 125 -19.90 2.63 -11.33
N ALA A 126 -19.59 3.83 -10.85
CA ALA A 126 -20.35 5.06 -11.18
C ALA A 126 -20.42 5.30 -12.70
N LYS A 127 -19.31 5.07 -13.43
CA LYS A 127 -19.29 5.13 -14.89
C LYS A 127 -20.24 4.11 -15.52
N SER A 128 -20.25 2.87 -15.03
CA SER A 128 -21.15 1.83 -15.56
C SER A 128 -22.63 2.19 -15.39
N ILE A 129 -23.01 2.80 -14.26
CA ILE A 129 -24.38 3.29 -14.04
C ILE A 129 -24.74 4.35 -15.09
N LYS A 130 -23.88 5.37 -15.27
CA LYS A 130 -24.11 6.45 -16.23
C LYS A 130 -24.25 5.96 -17.67
N LEU A 131 -23.42 5.00 -18.06
CA LEU A 131 -23.50 4.40 -19.40
C LEU A 131 -24.75 3.53 -19.56
N GLY A 132 -25.22 2.88 -18.49
CA GLY A 132 -26.48 2.13 -18.47
C GLY A 132 -27.73 3.03 -18.53
N GLU A 133 -27.70 4.19 -17.86
CA GLU A 133 -28.78 5.19 -17.91
C GLU A 133 -28.89 5.85 -19.29
N ALA A 134 -27.76 6.15 -19.94
CA ALA A 134 -27.72 6.71 -21.29
C ALA A 134 -28.29 5.76 -22.37
N ALA A 135 -28.39 4.46 -22.08
CA ALA A 135 -28.95 3.46 -22.98
C ALA A 135 -30.48 3.32 -22.89
N GLN A 136 -31.15 4.00 -21.95
CA GLN A 136 -32.61 4.06 -21.93
C GLN A 136 -33.08 5.18 -22.87
N PRO A 137 -33.81 4.88 -23.97
CA PRO A 137 -34.33 5.92 -24.83
C PRO A 137 -35.35 6.74 -24.03
N ALA A 138 -35.22 8.07 -24.13
CA ALA A 138 -36.17 9.02 -23.58
C ALA A 138 -37.59 8.53 -23.81
N GLN A 139 -38.32 8.24 -22.73
CA GLN A 139 -39.74 7.92 -22.85
C GLN A 139 -40.43 9.14 -23.46
N ASN A 140 -40.87 8.99 -24.70
CA ASN A 140 -41.57 10.03 -25.45
C ASN A 140 -42.81 10.49 -24.65
N PRO A 141 -43.02 11.80 -24.44
CA PRO A 141 -44.25 12.27 -23.84
C PRO A 141 -45.37 12.25 -24.88
N SER A 142 -46.52 11.69 -24.48
CA SER A 142 -47.87 11.82 -25.08
C SER A 142 -48.38 10.62 -25.89
N THR A 143 -49.40 9.97 -25.35
CA THR A 143 -50.76 10.03 -25.91
C THR A 143 -51.78 9.81 -24.78
N THR A 144 -52.27 10.91 -24.22
CA THR A 144 -53.60 10.96 -23.60
C THR A 144 -54.62 10.77 -24.71
N THR A 145 -54.99 9.52 -24.98
CA THR A 145 -56.20 9.24 -25.75
C THR A 145 -57.34 9.16 -24.75
N GLY A 146 -58.00 10.31 -24.54
CA GLY A 146 -59.33 10.33 -23.97
C GLY A 146 -60.27 9.58 -24.91
N LEU A 147 -60.70 8.38 -24.50
CA LEU A 147 -61.91 7.79 -25.04
C LEU A 147 -63.09 8.43 -24.30
N SER A 148 -63.71 9.40 -24.96
CA SER A 148 -65.11 9.72 -24.74
C SER A 148 -65.93 8.83 -25.67
N ILE A 149 -66.67 7.86 -25.11
CA ILE A 149 -68.02 7.49 -25.55
C ILE A 149 -68.80 7.04 -24.31
#